data_AF-A0A3C1LBM2-F1
#
_entry.id   AF-A0A3C1LBM2-F1
#
_cell.length_a   1.000
_cell.length_b   1.000
_cell.length_c   1.000
_cell.angle_alpha   90.00
_cell.angle_beta   90.00
_cell.angle_gamma   90.00
#
_symmetry.space_group_name_H-M   'P 1'
#
loop_
_entity.id
_entity.type
_entity.pdbx_description
1 polymer ?
#
loop_
_entity_poly.entity_id
_entity_poly.type
_entity_poly.pdbx_seq_one_letter_code
_entity_poly.pdbx_strand_id
1 'polypeptide(L)'
;MDANKIKDADILDIIFDGRNKEYGAYQLRKTYSGRLLTGLAVMIGAVLLVFIGSVIANAKKDSKTEILVQDVNLADVKQQEEPKPEPPPPPPP
;
A
#
# COMPACT_ATOMS: atom_id res chain seq x y z
N MET A 1 -27.44 -40.56 -22.29
CA MET A 1 -28.05 -39.26 -22.65
C MET A 1 -28.78 -39.29 -23.99
N ASP A 2 -29.74 -38.39 -24.21
CA ASP A 2 -30.36 -38.13 -25.52
C ASP A 2 -29.36 -37.44 -26.48
N ALA A 3 -29.31 -37.86 -27.75
CA ALA A 3 -28.34 -37.37 -28.73
C ALA A 3 -28.39 -35.84 -28.96
N ASN A 4 -29.57 -35.23 -28.85
CA ASN A 4 -29.72 -33.78 -29.00
C ASN A 4 -29.12 -32.99 -27.84
N LYS A 5 -29.00 -33.58 -26.64
CA LYS A 5 -28.46 -32.89 -25.45
C LYS A 5 -26.93 -32.88 -25.40
N ILE A 6 -26.26 -33.68 -26.24
CA ILE A 6 -24.80 -33.77 -26.28
C ILE A 6 -24.17 -32.48 -26.83
N LYS A 7 -24.87 -31.76 -27.71
CA LYS A 7 -24.35 -30.52 -28.33
C LYS A 7 -24.19 -29.38 -27.34
N ASP A 8 -25.09 -29.29 -26.37
CA ASP A 8 -25.11 -28.23 -25.35
C ASP A 8 -24.52 -28.70 -24.01
N ALA A 9 -24.15 -29.98 -23.90
CA ALA A 9 -23.64 -30.54 -22.66
C ALA A 9 -22.19 -30.14 -22.41
N ASP A 10 -21.89 -29.86 -21.14
CA ASP A 10 -20.52 -29.69 -20.67
C ASP A 10 -19.74 -31.00 -20.87
N ILE A 11 -18.48 -30.90 -21.30
CA ILE A 11 -17.55 -32.02 -21.45
C ILE A 11 -17.47 -32.86 -20.18
N LEU A 12 -17.50 -32.21 -19.00
CA LEU A 12 -17.49 -32.94 -17.72
C LEU A 12 -18.77 -33.75 -17.51
N ASP A 13 -19.91 -33.29 -18.02
CA ASP A 13 -21.17 -34.02 -17.92
C ASP A 13 -21.21 -35.23 -18.86
N ILE A 14 -20.57 -35.14 -20.03
CA ILE A 14 -20.41 -36.26 -20.97
C ILE A 14 -19.44 -37.31 -20.41
N ILE A 15 -18.26 -36.90 -19.92
CA ILE A 15 -17.22 -37.81 -19.40
C ILE A 15 -17.70 -38.58 -18.14
N PHE A 16 -18.58 -37.96 -17.36
CA PHE A 16 -19.13 -38.56 -16.15
C PHE A 16 -20.55 -39.10 -16.35
N ASP A 17 -21.05 -39.21 -17.59
CA ASP A 17 -22.34 -39.84 -17.86
C ASP A 17 -22.31 -41.32 -17.43
N GLY A 18 -23.31 -41.77 -16.67
CA GLY A 18 -23.37 -43.13 -16.14
C GLY A 18 -22.32 -43.51 -15.09
N ARG A 19 -21.49 -42.57 -14.62
CA ARG A 19 -20.50 -42.78 -13.55
C ARG A 19 -20.93 -42.12 -12.25
N ASN A 20 -20.39 -42.59 -11.13
CA ASN A 20 -20.60 -41.92 -9.85
C ASN A 20 -19.98 -40.51 -9.88
N LYS A 21 -20.78 -39.45 -9.84
CA LYS A 21 -20.32 -38.05 -9.78
C LYS A 21 -19.98 -37.61 -8.34
N GLU A 22 -20.50 -38.33 -7.35
CA GLU A 22 -20.39 -38.00 -5.93
C GLU A 22 -19.04 -38.38 -5.31
N TYR A 23 -18.19 -39.17 -5.99
CA TYR A 23 -16.85 -39.49 -5.46
C TYR A 23 -15.88 -38.30 -5.45
N GLY A 24 -16.35 -37.10 -5.83
CA GLY A 24 -15.66 -35.83 -5.63
C GLY A 24 -14.87 -35.32 -6.85
N ALA A 25 -14.43 -36.20 -7.75
CA ALA A 25 -13.64 -35.77 -8.92
C ALA A 25 -14.41 -34.85 -9.88
N TYR A 26 -15.72 -35.06 -10.04
CA TYR A 26 -16.57 -34.20 -10.86
C TYR A 26 -16.67 -32.79 -10.26
N GLN A 27 -17.01 -32.69 -8.97
CA GLN A 27 -17.09 -31.41 -8.28
C GLN A 27 -15.76 -30.66 -8.27
N LEU A 28 -14.65 -31.38 -8.08
CA LEU A 28 -13.31 -30.76 -8.05
C LEU A 28 -12.97 -30.08 -9.38
N ARG A 29 -13.28 -30.72 -10.52
CA ARG A 29 -13.06 -30.14 -11.86
C ARG A 29 -14.02 -28.99 -12.15
N LYS A 30 -15.28 -29.12 -11.74
CA LYS A 30 -16.31 -28.08 -11.97
C LYS A 30 -16.08 -26.82 -11.14
N THR A 31 -15.53 -26.95 -9.94
CA THR A 31 -15.33 -25.82 -9.00
C THR A 31 -13.93 -25.20 -9.04
N TYR A 32 -12.97 -25.84 -9.71
CA TYR A 32 -11.59 -25.36 -9.78
C TYR A 32 -11.46 -23.97 -10.41
N SER A 33 -12.13 -23.73 -11.53
CA SER A 33 -12.14 -22.44 -12.22
C SER A 33 -12.69 -21.32 -11.33
N GLY A 34 -13.75 -21.60 -10.56
CA GLY A 34 -14.33 -20.68 -9.60
C GLY A 34 -13.33 -20.28 -8.50
N ARG A 35 -12.57 -21.24 -7.95
CA ARG A 35 -11.55 -20.95 -6.93
C ARG A 35 -10.43 -20.07 -7.47
N LEU A 36 -10.00 -20.31 -8.71
CA LEU A 36 -9.00 -19.46 -9.38
C LEU A 36 -9.51 -18.04 -9.59
N LEU A 37 -10.75 -17.89 -10.07
CA LEU A 37 -11.35 -16.58 -10.30
C LEU A 37 -11.50 -15.81 -8.99
N THR A 38 -11.96 -16.47 -7.93
CA THR A 38 -12.06 -15.85 -6.59
C THR A 38 -10.68 -15.43 -6.09
N GLY A 39 -9.66 -16.28 -6.20
CA GLY A 39 -8.29 -15.93 -5.81
C GLY A 39 -7.75 -14.73 -6.58
N LEU A 40 -7.97 -14.71 -7.90
CA LEU A 40 -7.58 -13.59 -8.76
C LEU A 40 -8.30 -12.29 -8.38
N ALA A 41 -9.62 -12.36 -8.14
CA ALA A 41 -10.42 -11.21 -7.74
C ALA A 41 -9.97 -10.63 -6.39
N VAL A 42 -9.65 -11.49 -5.42
CA VAL A 42 -9.11 -11.07 -4.12
C VAL A 42 -7.75 -10.38 -4.29
N MET A 43 -6.86 -10.95 -5.10
CA MET A 43 -5.53 -10.35 -5.34
C MET A 43 -5.65 -8.99 -6.04
N ILE A 44 -6.46 -8.89 -7.08
CA ILE A 44 -6.71 -7.61 -7.77
C ILE A 44 -7.32 -6.61 -6.79
N GLY A 45 -8.31 -7.01 -5.99
CA GLY A 45 -8.92 -6.16 -4.98
C GLY A 45 -7.91 -5.64 -3.96
N ALA A 46 -7.03 -6.50 -3.44
CA ALA A 46 -5.99 -6.11 -2.48
C ALA A 46 -5.00 -5.10 -3.09
N VAL A 47 -4.54 -5.34 -4.32
CA VAL A 47 -3.64 -4.43 -5.03
C VAL A 47 -4.30 -3.07 -5.27
N LEU A 48 -5.57 -3.07 -5.72
CA LEU A 48 -6.33 -1.83 -5.94
C LEU A 48 -6.54 -1.05 -4.64
N LEU A 49 -6.82 -1.72 -3.52
CA LEU A 49 -6.96 -1.06 -2.23
C LEU A 49 -5.68 -0.35 -1.81
N VAL A 50 -4.52 -1.02 -1.92
CA VAL A 50 -3.22 -0.41 -1.61
C VAL A 50 -2.91 0.73 -2.58
N PHE A 51 -3.20 0.56 -3.87
CA PHE A 51 -2.98 1.59 -4.88
C PHE A 51 -3.81 2.84 -4.61
N ILE A 52 -5.11 2.70 -4.40
CA ILE A 52 -6.02 3.81 -4.07
C ILE A 52 -5.60 4.47 -2.76
N GLY A 53 -5.27 3.69 -1.73
CA GLY A 53 -4.76 4.22 -0.47
C GLY A 53 -3.48 5.04 -0.64
N SER A 54 -2.54 4.56 -1.45
CA SER A 54 -1.31 5.28 -1.78
C SER A 54 -1.60 6.57 -2.55
N VAL A 55 -2.47 6.55 -3.56
CA VAL A 55 -2.83 7.74 -4.33
C VAL A 55 -3.47 8.81 -3.43
N ILE A 56 -4.40 8.42 -2.57
CA ILE A 56 -5.04 9.35 -1.61
C ILE A 56 -4.02 9.89 -0.60
N ALA A 57 -3.13 9.05 -0.08
CA ALA A 57 -2.11 9.47 0.88
C ALA A 57 -1.11 10.46 0.27
N ASN A 58 -0.69 10.24 -0.99
CA ASN A 58 0.17 11.16 -1.71
C ASN A 58 -0.55 12.48 -2.01
N ALA A 59 -1.81 12.44 -2.45
CA ALA A 59 -2.60 13.65 -2.70
C ALA A 59 -2.81 14.52 -1.44
N LYS A 60 -2.85 13.91 -0.24
CA LYS A 60 -2.88 14.66 1.03
C LYS A 60 -1.54 15.23 1.46
N LYS A 61 -0.43 14.78 0.88
CA LYS A 61 0.92 15.24 1.23
C LYS A 61 1.27 16.59 0.59
N ASP A 62 0.51 17.00 -0.43
CA ASP A 62 0.66 18.30 -1.08
C ASP A 62 0.08 19.46 -0.24
N SER A 63 -0.73 19.19 0.80
CA SER A 63 -1.12 20.23 1.74
C SER A 63 -0.02 20.45 2.78
N LYS A 64 0.87 21.39 2.46
CA LYS A 64 1.56 22.26 3.41
C LYS A 64 2.51 21.54 4.38
N THR A 65 3.62 21.03 3.86
CA THR A 65 4.88 21.28 4.59
C THR A 65 5.26 22.72 4.27
N GLU A 66 4.60 23.68 4.95
CA GLU A 66 5.27 24.96 5.19
C GLU A 66 6.51 24.57 5.98
N ILE A 67 7.64 24.45 5.29
CA ILE A 67 8.92 24.61 5.94
C ILE A 67 8.78 25.99 6.56
N LEU A 68 8.54 26.02 7.88
CA LEU A 68 8.66 27.24 8.66
C LEU A 68 10.15 27.57 8.58
N VAL A 69 10.56 28.20 7.48
CA VAL A 69 11.84 28.87 7.36
C VAL A 69 11.72 30.02 8.34
N GLN A 70 11.95 29.71 9.61
CA GLN A 70 12.32 30.72 10.55
C GLN A 70 13.67 31.20 10.03
N ASP A 71 13.64 32.27 9.23
CA ASP A 71 14.81 33.06 8.87
C ASP A 71 15.40 33.55 10.19
N VAL A 72 16.23 32.70 10.81
CA VAL A 72 17.15 33.10 11.85
C VAL A 72 18.14 34.00 11.16
N ASN A 73 17.81 35.29 11.11
CA ASN A 73 18.74 36.33 10.75
C ASN A 73 19.89 36.28 11.77
N LEU A 74 20.93 35.52 11.44
CA LEU A 74 22.24 35.44 12.11
C LEU A 74 23.04 36.76 11.95
N ALA A 75 22.36 37.90 11.86
CA ALA A 75 22.96 39.21 11.64
C ALA A 75 23.07 40.06 12.92
N ASP A 76 22.82 39.47 14.09
CA ASP A 76 23.06 40.13 15.38
C ASP A 76 24.00 39.31 16.30
N VAL A 77 24.94 38.57 15.70
CA VAL A 77 26.20 38.26 16.39
C VAL A 77 27.13 39.45 16.20
N LYS A 78 26.73 40.63 16.71
CA LYS A 78 27.72 41.61 17.14
C LYS A 78 28.40 41.00 18.35
N GLN A 79 29.47 40.27 18.06
CA GLN A 79 30.63 40.06 18.91
C GLN A 79 30.56 40.96 20.14
N GLN A 80 30.03 40.41 21.23
CA GLN A 80 30.17 41.01 22.55
C GLN A 80 31.68 41.09 22.77
N GLU A 81 32.20 42.31 22.63
CA GLU A 81 33.56 42.65 22.96
C GLU A 81 33.83 42.08 24.36
N GLU A 82 34.76 41.14 24.42
CA GLU A 82 35.31 40.65 25.67
C GLU A 82 35.69 41.88 26.52
N PRO A 83 35.16 42.03 27.74
CA PRO A 83 35.57 43.15 28.59
C PRO A 83 37.06 42.97 28.87
N LYS A 84 37.89 43.84 28.26
CA LYS A 84 39.30 43.96 28.60
C LYS A 84 39.39 44.13 30.13
N PRO A 85 40.22 43.34 30.83
CA PRO A 85 40.35 43.48 32.27
C PRO A 85 40.87 44.88 32.59
N GLU A 86 40.11 45.62 33.40
CA GLU A 86 40.51 46.94 33.88
C GLU A 86 41.82 46.82 34.67
N PRO A 87 42.79 47.74 34.47
CA PRO A 87 44.07 47.69 35.15
C PRO A 87 43.86 47.88 36.67
N PRO A 88 44.63 47.16 37.51
CA PRO A 88 44.41 47.18 38.95
C PRO A 88 44.63 48.59 39.52
N PRO A 89 43.78 49.02 40.47
CA PRO A 89 43.87 50.36 41.04
C PRO A 89 45.21 50.54 41.78
N PRO A 90 45.85 51.71 41.62
CA PRO A 90 47.12 51.99 42.29
C PRO A 90 46.92 52.02 43.82
N PRO A 91 47.84 51.40 44.58
CA PRO A 91 47.75 51.33 46.04
C PRO A 91 47.97 52.72 46.67
N PRO A 92 47.17 53.11 47.67
CA PRO A 92 47.45 54.24 48.55
C PRO A 92 48.28 53.79 49.78
N PRO A 93 48.80 54.72 50.60
CA PRO A 93 49.91 55.69 50.43
C PRO A 93 51.33 55.08 50.55
#